data_AF-A0A1Y4H9Z7-F1
#
_entry.id   AF-A0A1Y4H9Z7-F1
#
_cell.length_a   1.000
_cell.length_b   1.000
_cell.length_c   1.000
_cell.angle_alpha   90.00
_cell.angle_beta   90.00
_cell.angle_gamma   90.00
#
_symmetry.space_group_name_H-M   'P 1'
#
loop_
_entity.id
_entity.type
_entity.pdbx_description
1 polymer ?
#
loop_
_entity_poly.entity_id
_entity_poly.type
_entity_poly.pdbx_seq_one_letter_code
_entity_poly.pdbx_strand_id
1 'polypeptide(L)'
;MRTETRTYDVYKVDELSFTAKENAYNRWLAGYEYPWQSENMATLKAFEGIFNIRVCDWRYDGCTCYYRFTSNYSEEEEGLCGVRLLKFIVNNYWHSLFKPKTYWHGKDFNKQRRSRIS
;
A
#
# COMPACT_ATOMS: atom_id res chain seq x y z
N MET A 1 19.76 14.24 36.97
CA MET A 1 18.81 14.73 35.94
C MET A 1 18.49 16.18 36.29
N ARG A 2 18.78 17.15 35.42
CA ARG A 2 18.62 18.58 35.71
C ARG A 2 17.36 19.06 35.00
N THR A 3 16.45 19.73 35.71
CA THR A 3 15.21 20.28 35.14
C THR A 3 15.46 21.72 34.71
N GLU A 4 15.24 22.03 33.43
CA GLU A 4 15.28 23.41 32.91
C GLU A 4 13.86 23.94 32.74
N THR A 5 13.61 25.17 33.17
CA THR A 5 12.37 25.90 32.91
C THR A 5 12.60 26.86 31.75
N ARG A 6 11.75 26.79 30.73
CA ARG A 6 11.77 27.68 29.56
C ARG A 6 10.45 28.41 29.43
N THR A 7 10.52 29.69 29.12
CA THR A 7 9.37 30.55 28.87
C THR A 7 9.21 30.72 27.36
N TYR A 8 7.99 30.59 26.85
CA TYR A 8 7.67 30.71 25.43
C TYR A 8 6.52 31.70 25.24
N ASP A 9 6.66 32.60 24.26
CA ASP A 9 5.57 33.44 23.80
C ASP A 9 4.77 32.69 22.72
N VAL A 10 3.46 32.56 22.94
CA VAL A 10 2.54 31.84 22.04
C VAL A 10 1.64 32.85 21.35
N TYR A 11 1.66 32.85 20.01
CA TYR A 11 0.89 33.75 19.17
C TYR A 11 -0.17 32.98 18.39
N LYS A 12 -1.31 33.63 18.11
CA LYS A 12 -2.28 33.09 17.15
C LYS A 12 -1.79 33.31 15.73
N VAL A 13 -2.26 32.49 14.79
CA VAL A 13 -1.78 32.54 13.40
C VAL A 13 -2.06 33.91 12.76
N ASP A 14 -3.20 34.53 13.04
CA ASP A 14 -3.59 35.84 12.52
C ASP A 14 -2.66 36.98 12.97
N GLU A 15 -2.10 36.89 14.18
CA GLU A 15 -1.14 37.84 14.77
C GLU A 15 0.26 37.76 14.14
N LEU A 16 0.56 36.70 13.38
CA LEU A 16 1.85 36.50 12.74
C LEU A 16 2.04 37.42 11.52
N SER A 17 3.28 37.88 11.32
CA SER A 17 3.70 38.51 10.06
C SER A 17 3.58 37.52 8.89
N PHE A 18 3.55 38.04 7.66
CA PHE A 18 3.47 37.20 6.46
C PHE A 18 4.57 36.12 6.41
N THR A 19 5.83 36.52 6.64
CA THR A 19 6.98 35.60 6.66
C THR A 19 6.87 34.56 7.78
N ALA A 20 6.33 34.96 8.94
CA ALA A 20 6.12 34.02 10.05
C ALA A 20 5.00 33.01 9.74
N LYS A 21 3.91 33.44 9.08
CA LYS A 21 2.84 32.55 8.60
C LYS A 21 3.37 31.54 7.59
N GLU A 22 4.14 32.00 6.60
CA GLU A 22 4.75 31.14 5.59
C GLU A 22 5.71 30.12 6.21
N ASN A 23 6.57 30.54 7.15
CA ASN A 23 7.46 29.64 7.86
C ASN A 23 6.70 28.61 8.72
N ALA A 24 5.64 29.03 9.41
CA ALA A 24 4.81 28.12 10.20
C ALA A 24 4.11 27.09 9.30
N TYR A 25 3.56 27.54 8.17
CA TYR A 25 2.93 26.68 7.17
C TYR A 25 3.90 25.67 6.57
N ASN A 26 5.08 26.11 6.12
CA ASN A 26 6.09 25.21 5.53
C ASN A 26 6.61 24.19 6.56
N ARG A 27 6.76 24.59 7.83
CA ARG A 27 7.11 23.64 8.90
C ARG A 27 6.02 22.61 9.17
N TRP A 28 4.76 23.03 9.17
CA TRP A 28 3.63 22.12 9.30
C TRP A 28 3.56 21.16 8.10
N LEU A 29 3.70 21.67 6.88
CA LEU A 29 3.69 20.87 5.65
C LEU A 29 4.84 19.87 5.59
N ALA A 30 6.03 20.24 6.05
CA ALA A 30 7.19 19.34 6.11
C ALA A 30 6.98 18.15 7.06
N GLY A 31 6.12 18.29 8.06
CA GLY A 31 5.71 17.20 8.97
C GLY A 31 4.39 16.54 8.59
N TYR A 32 3.76 16.95 7.48
CA TYR A 32 2.50 16.37 7.04
C TYR A 32 2.74 15.03 6.36
N GLU A 33 2.28 13.96 6.99
CA GLU A 33 2.25 12.62 6.40
C GLU A 33 0.85 12.31 5.90
N TYR A 34 0.76 11.64 4.75
CA TYR A 34 -0.52 11.23 4.20
C TYR A 34 -1.22 10.26 5.17
N PRO A 35 -2.45 10.54 5.64
CA PRO A 35 -3.04 9.80 6.77
C PRO A 35 -3.15 8.28 6.55
N TRP A 36 -3.36 7.83 5.31
CA TRP A 36 -3.49 6.42 4.95
C TRP A 36 -2.20 5.81 4.40
N GLN A 37 -1.06 6.48 4.57
CA GLN A 37 0.23 6.01 4.08
C GLN A 37 0.58 4.60 4.60
N SER A 38 0.30 4.33 5.87
CA SER A 38 0.54 3.04 6.51
C SER A 38 -0.34 1.93 5.94
N GLU A 39 -1.64 2.19 5.74
CA GLU A 39 -2.61 1.24 5.18
C GLU A 39 -2.31 0.90 3.72
N ASN A 40 -1.94 1.92 2.93
CA ASN A 40 -1.58 1.73 1.53
C ASN A 40 -0.27 0.94 1.40
N MET A 41 0.72 1.22 2.26
CA MET A 41 1.95 0.42 2.34
C MET A 41 1.65 -1.04 2.72
N ALA A 42 0.76 -1.28 3.69
CA ALA A 42 0.35 -2.64 4.05
C ALA A 42 -0.32 -3.37 2.87
N THR A 43 -1.16 -2.66 2.11
CA THR A 43 -1.82 -3.19 0.91
C THR A 43 -0.81 -3.55 -0.18
N LEU A 44 0.17 -2.67 -0.46
CA LEU A 44 1.22 -2.94 -1.45
C LEU A 44 2.09 -4.14 -1.06
N LYS A 45 2.44 -4.28 0.24
CA LYS A 45 3.16 -5.45 0.75
C LYS A 45 2.35 -6.73 0.63
N ALA A 46 1.04 -6.68 0.86
CA ALA A 46 0.16 -7.83 0.64
C ALA A 46 0.09 -8.19 -0.85
N PHE A 47 0.01 -7.19 -1.73
CA PHE A 47 0.01 -7.39 -3.18
C PHE A 47 1.30 -8.06 -3.66
N GLU A 48 2.46 -7.58 -3.20
CA GLU A 48 3.78 -8.19 -3.42
C GLU A 48 3.88 -9.62 -2.85
N GLY A 49 3.28 -9.89 -1.70
CA GLY A 49 3.29 -11.23 -1.11
C GLY A 49 2.39 -12.24 -1.81
N ILE A 50 1.37 -11.79 -2.54
CA ILE A 50 0.42 -12.66 -3.26
C ILE A 50 0.90 -12.95 -4.67
N PHE A 51 1.36 -11.93 -5.39
CA PHE A 51 1.72 -12.03 -6.81
C PHE A 51 3.24 -12.07 -6.99
N ASN A 52 3.71 -12.68 -8.09
CA ASN A 52 5.14 -12.74 -8.42
C ASN A 52 5.66 -11.40 -8.97
N ILE A 53 5.60 -10.36 -8.13
CA ILE A 53 6.01 -8.99 -8.42
C ILE A 53 6.86 -8.46 -7.28
N ARG A 54 7.50 -7.31 -7.49
CA ARG A 54 8.27 -6.58 -6.48
C ARG A 54 7.97 -5.09 -6.57
N VAL A 55 7.62 -4.46 -5.45
CA VAL A 55 7.38 -3.01 -5.41
C VAL A 55 8.73 -2.28 -5.32
N CYS A 56 8.97 -1.33 -6.22
CA CYS A 56 10.27 -0.66 -6.35
C CYS A 56 10.27 0.80 -5.88
N ASP A 57 9.18 1.52 -6.16
CA ASP A 57 9.03 2.92 -5.78
C ASP A 57 7.55 3.19 -5.53
N TRP A 58 7.25 4.00 -4.52
CA TRP A 58 5.90 4.48 -4.27
C TRP A 58 5.99 5.81 -3.52
N ARG A 59 5.13 6.75 -3.87
CA ARG A 59 5.08 8.07 -3.25
C ARG A 59 3.65 8.56 -3.23
N TYR A 60 3.23 9.03 -2.06
CA TYR A 60 2.08 9.91 -1.93
C TYR A 60 2.62 11.31 -1.75
N ASP A 61 2.37 12.20 -2.71
CA ASP A 61 2.45 13.64 -2.48
C ASP A 61 1.04 14.21 -2.30
N GLY A 62 0.93 15.51 -2.00
CA GLY A 62 -0.36 16.16 -1.74
C GLY A 62 -1.38 16.08 -2.89
N CYS A 63 -0.95 15.71 -4.11
CA CYS A 63 -1.76 15.72 -5.32
C CYS A 63 -1.65 14.44 -6.17
N THR A 64 -0.63 13.63 -5.96
CA THR A 64 -0.23 12.54 -6.85
C THR A 64 0.05 11.27 -6.05
N CYS A 65 -0.48 10.15 -6.56
CA CYS A 65 -0.11 8.82 -6.13
C CYS A 65 0.77 8.20 -7.23
N TYR A 66 2.03 7.94 -6.90
CA TYR A 66 2.97 7.25 -7.77
C TYR A 66 3.27 5.85 -7.22
N TYR A 67 3.23 4.83 -8.07
CA TYR A 67 3.70 3.49 -7.72
C TYR A 67 4.37 2.83 -8.92
N ARG A 68 5.43 2.06 -8.65
CA ARG A 68 6.20 1.28 -9.62
C ARG A 68 6.49 -0.09 -9.05
N PHE A 69 6.29 -1.12 -9.86
CA PHE A 69 6.66 -2.49 -9.55
C PHE A 69 7.36 -3.14 -10.74
N THR A 70 8.08 -4.21 -10.47
CA THR A 70 8.61 -5.13 -11.48
C THR A 70 7.91 -6.48 -11.34
N SER A 71 7.53 -7.09 -12.44
CA SER A 71 7.03 -8.46 -12.48
C SER A 71 8.16 -9.45 -12.75
N ASN A 72 8.06 -10.64 -12.17
CA ASN A 72 8.93 -11.78 -12.47
C ASN A 72 8.17 -12.85 -13.28
N TYR A 73 7.11 -12.44 -13.98
CA TYR A 73 6.34 -13.29 -14.88
C TYR A 73 7.02 -13.36 -16.24
N SER A 74 6.71 -14.38 -17.03
CA SER A 74 7.16 -14.45 -18.41
C SER A 74 6.44 -13.41 -19.27
N GLU A 75 7.01 -13.08 -20.44
CA GLU A 75 6.38 -12.19 -21.42
C GLU A 75 4.97 -12.69 -21.83
N GLU A 76 4.80 -14.01 -21.93
CA GLU A 76 3.51 -14.63 -22.23
C GLU A 76 2.47 -14.43 -21.12
N GLU A 77 2.92 -14.52 -19.86
CA GLU A 77 2.09 -14.31 -18.67
C GLU A 77 1.69 -12.84 -18.50
N GLU A 78 2.63 -11.91 -18.73
CA GLU A 78 2.37 -10.46 -18.73
C GLU A 78 1.43 -10.06 -19.86
N GLY A 79 1.51 -10.74 -21.01
CA GLY A 79 0.62 -10.56 -22.15
C GLY A 79 -0.79 -11.13 -21.96
N LEU A 80 -1.09 -11.81 -20.83
CA LEU A 80 -2.42 -12.34 -20.59
C LEU A 80 -3.44 -11.23 -20.41
N CYS A 81 -4.56 -11.32 -21.14
CA CYS A 81 -5.68 -10.42 -21.00
C CYS A 81 -7.03 -11.16 -21.01
N GLY A 82 -8.10 -10.46 -20.63
CA GLY A 82 -9.47 -10.97 -20.66
C GLY A 82 -9.65 -12.30 -19.92
N VAL A 83 -10.34 -13.24 -20.57
CA VAL A 83 -10.66 -14.57 -20.00
C VAL A 83 -9.41 -15.38 -19.66
N ARG A 84 -8.33 -15.21 -20.43
CA ARG A 84 -7.07 -15.93 -20.18
C ARG A 84 -6.42 -15.46 -18.88
N LEU A 85 -6.35 -14.14 -18.67
CA LEU A 85 -5.86 -13.55 -17.42
C LEU A 85 -6.72 -13.96 -16.23
N LEU A 86 -8.05 -13.88 -16.36
CA LEU A 86 -8.97 -14.33 -15.30
C LEU A 86 -8.71 -15.78 -14.90
N LYS A 87 -8.57 -16.67 -15.90
CA LYS A 87 -8.31 -18.09 -15.66
C LYS A 87 -6.97 -18.31 -14.96
N PHE A 88 -5.93 -17.57 -15.35
CA PHE A 88 -4.63 -17.60 -14.68
C PHE A 88 -4.73 -17.18 -13.22
N ILE A 89 -5.38 -16.03 -12.94
CA ILE A 89 -5.56 -15.53 -11.57
C ILE A 89 -6.33 -16.53 -10.70
N VAL A 90 -7.44 -17.07 -11.22
CA VAL A 90 -8.26 -18.05 -10.48
C VAL A 90 -7.53 -19.38 -10.27
N ASN A 91 -6.67 -19.79 -11.20
CA ASN A 91 -5.94 -21.05 -11.04
C ASN A 91 -4.80 -20.94 -10.03
N ASN A 92 -4.12 -19.79 -9.98
CA ASN A 92 -2.88 -19.64 -9.21
C ASN A 92 -3.08 -18.91 -7.87
N TYR A 93 -4.04 -17.97 -7.79
CA TYR A 93 -4.16 -17.06 -6.64
C TYR A 93 -5.52 -17.11 -5.93
N TRP A 94 -6.44 -18.00 -6.33
CA TRP A 94 -7.79 -18.05 -5.75
C TRP A 94 -7.81 -18.14 -4.22
N HIS A 95 -7.00 -19.03 -3.65
CA HIS A 95 -6.97 -19.24 -2.20
C HIS A 95 -6.35 -18.06 -1.44
N SER A 96 -5.51 -17.27 -2.09
CA SER A 96 -4.90 -16.05 -1.54
C SER A 96 -5.85 -14.85 -1.63
N LEU A 97 -6.65 -14.77 -2.69
CA LEU A 97 -7.57 -13.65 -2.94
C LEU A 97 -8.93 -13.81 -2.28
N PHE A 98 -9.41 -15.05 -2.18
CA PHE A 98 -10.75 -15.33 -1.66
C PHE A 98 -10.65 -16.24 -0.45
N LYS A 99 -11.24 -15.79 0.66
CA LYS A 99 -11.52 -16.70 1.78
C LYS A 99 -12.44 -17.81 1.25
N PRO A 100 -12.05 -19.09 1.35
CA PRO A 100 -12.94 -20.15 0.94
C PRO A 100 -14.23 -20.02 1.75
N LYS A 101 -15.38 -19.93 1.06
CA LYS A 101 -16.65 -20.21 1.73
C LYS A 101 -16.54 -21.65 2.21
N THR A 102 -16.48 -21.84 3.52
CA THR A 102 -16.58 -23.17 4.12
C THR A 102 -17.95 -23.73 3.77
N TYR A 103 -18.04 -24.44 2.65
CA TYR A 103 -19.10 -25.43 2.50
C TYR A 103 -18.78 -26.48 3.57
N TRP A 104 -19.70 -26.65 4.51
CA TRP A 104 -19.59 -27.64 5.57
C TRP A 104 -19.36 -29.01 4.95
N HIS A 105 -18.09 -29.41 4.82
CA HIS A 105 -17.68 -30.77 4.53
C HIS A 105 -16.74 -31.15 5.66
N GLY A 106 -17.24 -32.04 6.52
CA GLY A 106 -16.55 -32.50 7.69
C GLY A 106 -15.10 -32.85 7.39
N LYS A 107 -14.21 -32.17 8.11
CA LYS A 107 -12.88 -32.60 8.54
C LYS A 107 -11.65 -32.43 7.66
N ASP A 108 -11.69 -32.06 6.37
CA ASP A 108 -10.43 -31.94 5.61
C ASP A 108 -10.31 -30.69 4.71
N PHE A 109 -9.43 -29.76 5.10
CA PHE A 109 -9.07 -28.52 4.39
C PHE A 109 -8.03 -28.73 3.25
N ASN A 110 -7.81 -29.97 2.80
CA ASN A 110 -6.67 -30.32 1.95
C ASN A 110 -6.94 -30.24 0.43
N LYS A 111 -8.07 -29.66 0.00
CA LYS A 111 -8.40 -29.58 -1.43
C LYS A 111 -7.72 -28.36 -2.09
N GLN A 112 -6.54 -28.58 -2.66
CA GLN A 112 -5.85 -27.59 -3.50
C GLN A 112 -6.27 -27.73 -4.96
N ARG A 113 -6.61 -26.62 -5.62
CA ARG A 113 -6.86 -26.58 -7.06
C ARG A 113 -5.50 -26.53 -7.77
N ARG A 114 -5.16 -27.54 -8.57
CA ARG A 114 -3.94 -27.56 -9.40
C ARG A 114 -4.25 -27.09 -10.82
N SER A 115 -3.43 -26.19 -11.34
CA SER A 115 -3.44 -25.78 -12.76
C SER A 115 -3.05 -26.96 -13.67
N ARG A 116 -3.63 -27.00 -14.88
CA ARG A 116 -3.27 -27.95 -15.96
C ARG A 116 -2.39 -27.30 -17.04
N ILE A 117 -1.97 -26.06 -16.83
CA ILE A 117 -1.11 -25.34 -17.77
C ILE A 117 0.32 -25.55 -17.23
N SER A 118 1.08 -26.37 -17.96
CA SER A 118 2.51 -26.64 -17.82
C SER A 118 3.32 -25.66 -18.65
#